data_AF-A0A7C5SL46-F1
#
_entry.id   AF-A0A7C5SL46-F1
#
_cell.length_a   1.000
_cell.length_b   1.000
_cell.length_c   1.000
_cell.angle_alpha   90.00
_cell.angle_beta   90.00
_cell.angle_gamma   90.00
#
_symmetry.space_group_name_H-M   'P 1'
#
loop_
_entity.id
_entity.type
_entity.pdbx_description
1 polymer ?
#
loop_
_entity_poly.entity_id
_entity_poly.type
_entity_poly.pdbx_seq_one_letter_code
_entity_poly.pdbx_strand_id
1 'polypeptide(L)'
;MTNTPGVLKELYKYSLLVILVLGLAVRVLLAPFSSGSDIVQFAGFAKTIQRHGLCFYNYAAKFYTEKWPYNWPYVYGPVLAYTLGLLSQLVSPNYTIYPARYPHVCVSTNWVFAVKLIYIVFDTVAAVLIYTITRKPLLVALYYL
;
A
#
# COMPACT_ATOMS: atom_id res chain seq x y z
N MET A 1 36.61 -2.90 -24.99
CA MET A 1 35.51 -3.89 -24.92
C MET A 1 35.92 -4.96 -23.91
N THR A 2 35.48 -4.83 -22.66
CA THR A 2 35.84 -5.79 -21.61
C THR A 2 34.95 -7.02 -21.71
N ASN A 3 35.55 -8.16 -22.06
CA ASN A 3 34.88 -9.46 -22.05
C ASN A 3 34.43 -9.79 -20.63
N THR A 4 33.14 -9.58 -20.35
CA THR A 4 32.54 -10.01 -19.10
C THR A 4 32.52 -11.55 -19.13
N PRO A 5 33.04 -12.24 -18.10
CA PRO A 5 33.02 -13.70 -18.02
C PRO A 5 31.60 -14.23 -18.26
N GLY A 6 31.45 -15.35 -18.98
CA GLY A 6 30.14 -15.92 -19.31
C GLY A 6 29.22 -16.09 -18.09
N VAL A 7 29.80 -16.42 -16.94
CA VAL A 7 29.11 -16.53 -15.64
C VAL A 7 28.48 -15.21 -15.19
N LEU A 8 29.17 -14.07 -15.35
CA LEU A 8 28.63 -12.75 -15.00
C LEU A 8 27.43 -12.37 -15.87
N LYS A 9 27.44 -12.79 -17.14
CA LYS A 9 26.35 -12.53 -18.08
C LYS A 9 25.11 -13.36 -17.73
N GLU A 10 25.29 -14.61 -17.30
CA GLU A 10 24.20 -15.46 -16.79
C GLU A 10 23.66 -14.95 -15.45
N LEU A 11 24.51 -14.55 -14.50
CA LEU A 11 24.08 -13.94 -13.24
C LEU A 11 23.30 -12.64 -13.45
N TYR A 12 23.69 -11.84 -14.44
CA TYR A 12 22.98 -10.61 -14.81
C TYR A 12 21.56 -10.88 -15.28
N LYS A 13 21.31 -11.99 -15.99
CA LYS A 13 19.96 -12.36 -16.45
C LYS A 13 19.00 -12.62 -15.28
N TYR A 14 19.49 -13.24 -14.21
CA TYR A 14 18.68 -13.58 -13.04
C TYR A 14 18.66 -12.47 -11.98
N SER A 15 19.54 -11.46 -12.09
CA SER A 15 19.68 -10.40 -11.08
C SER A 15 18.35 -9.69 -10.77
N LEU A 16 17.57 -9.33 -11.79
CA LEU A 16 16.26 -8.71 -11.60
C LEU A 16 15.31 -9.60 -10.80
N LEU A 17 15.23 -10.89 -11.17
CA LEU A 17 14.35 -11.84 -10.50
C LEU A 17 14.73 -11.98 -9.02
N VAL A 18 16.02 -12.09 -8.72
CA VAL A 18 16.52 -12.18 -7.33
C VAL A 18 16.15 -10.93 -6.54
N ILE A 19 16.37 -9.73 -7.10
CA ILE A 19 16.02 -8.45 -6.46
C ILE A 19 14.51 -8.39 -6.17
N LEU A 20 13.68 -8.73 -7.16
CA LEU A 20 12.22 -8.69 -7.00
C LEU A 20 11.74 -9.71 -5.96
N VAL A 21 12.24 -10.95 -5.99
CA VAL A 21 11.84 -11.99 -5.02
C VAL A 21 12.24 -11.61 -3.60
N LEU A 22 13.47 -11.17 -3.39
CA LEU A 22 13.95 -10.77 -2.05
C LEU A 22 13.20 -9.54 -1.54
N GLY A 23 13.06 -8.50 -2.36
CA GLY A 23 12.37 -7.27 -1.98
C GLY A 23 10.88 -7.48 -1.70
N LEU A 24 10.23 -8.34 -2.49
CA LEU A 24 8.83 -8.72 -2.29
C LEU A 24 8.66 -9.56 -1.02
N ALA A 25 9.54 -10.53 -0.78
CA ALA A 25 9.50 -11.36 0.43
C ALA A 25 9.58 -10.50 1.69
N VAL A 26 10.53 -9.56 1.77
CA VAL A 26 10.65 -8.64 2.91
C VAL A 26 9.37 -7.83 3.11
N ARG A 27 8.84 -7.21 2.04
CA ARG A 27 7.63 -6.38 2.11
C ARG A 27 6.39 -7.15 2.54
N VAL A 28 6.17 -8.33 1.96
CA VAL A 28 5.01 -9.16 2.28
C VAL A 28 5.08 -9.69 3.71
N LEU A 29 6.26 -10.12 4.16
CA LEU A 29 6.46 -10.61 5.53
C LEU A 29 6.24 -9.50 6.57
N LEU A 30 6.65 -8.27 6.28
CA LEU A 30 6.55 -7.14 7.22
C LEU A 30 5.23 -6.36 7.12
N ALA A 31 4.47 -6.50 6.04
CA ALA A 31 3.21 -5.81 5.82
C ALA A 31 2.21 -5.91 6.99
N PRO A 32 1.90 -7.11 7.54
CA PRO A 32 0.88 -7.21 8.58
C PRO A 32 1.29 -6.59 9.93
N PHE A 33 2.60 -6.36 10.15
CA PHE A 33 3.15 -5.90 11.42
C PHE A 33 3.40 -4.40 11.49
N SER A 34 3.04 -3.66 10.44
CA SER A 34 3.34 -2.24 10.36
C SER A 34 2.07 -1.47 9.99
N SER A 35 1.58 -0.64 10.91
CA SER A 35 0.40 0.19 10.70
C SER A 35 0.59 1.58 11.28
N GLY A 36 0.20 2.60 10.51
CA GLY A 36 0.14 4.00 10.93
C GLY A 36 -1.30 4.50 10.98
N SER A 37 -1.47 5.76 11.38
CA SER A 37 -2.79 6.42 11.44
C SER A 37 -3.54 6.41 10.10
N ASP A 38 -2.81 6.51 8.98
CA ASP A 38 -3.42 6.55 7.65
C ASP A 38 -4.16 5.26 7.30
N ILE A 39 -3.60 4.09 7.63
CA ILE A 39 -4.24 2.79 7.34
C ILE A 39 -5.57 2.67 8.08
N VAL A 40 -5.60 3.16 9.32
CA VAL A 40 -6.82 3.20 10.12
C VAL A 40 -7.79 4.20 9.51
N GLN A 41 -7.34 5.41 9.14
CA GLN A 41 -8.20 6.41 8.52
C GLN A 41 -8.81 5.92 7.21
N PHE A 42 -8.04 5.19 6.39
CA PHE A 42 -8.52 4.58 5.16
C PHE A 42 -9.67 3.61 5.41
N ALA A 43 -9.73 2.97 6.57
CA ALA A 43 -10.89 2.16 6.95
C ALA A 43 -12.15 3.01 7.13
N GLY A 44 -12.03 4.22 7.71
CA GLY A 44 -13.11 5.20 7.79
C GLY A 44 -13.59 5.68 6.43
N PHE A 45 -12.64 6.02 5.54
CA PHE A 45 -12.95 6.40 4.16
C PHE A 45 -13.64 5.26 3.40
N ALA A 46 -13.12 4.05 3.49
CA ALA A 46 -13.68 2.86 2.86
C ALA A 46 -15.14 2.63 3.28
N LYS A 47 -15.44 2.69 4.58
CA LYS A 47 -16.83 2.61 5.08
C LYS A 47 -17.74 3.71 4.54
N THR A 48 -17.21 4.91 4.35
CA THR A 48 -17.96 6.05 3.80
C THR A 48 -18.29 5.82 2.33
N ILE A 49 -17.35 5.27 1.57
CA ILE A 49 -17.55 4.89 0.16
C ILE A 49 -18.55 3.74 0.05
N GLN A 50 -18.52 2.76 0.96
CA GLN A 50 -19.53 1.70 1.01
C GLN A 50 -20.95 2.26 1.22
N ARG A 51 -21.10 3.31 2.04
CA ARG A 51 -22.40 3.93 2.33
C ARG A 51 -22.90 4.84 1.22
N HIS A 52 -22.02 5.67 0.65
CA HIS A 52 -22.40 6.77 -0.23
C HIS A 52 -21.98 6.57 -1.69
N GLY A 53 -21.22 5.53 -1.99
CA GLY A 53 -20.73 5.22 -3.34
C GLY A 53 -19.98 6.38 -3.97
N LEU A 54 -20.38 6.74 -5.19
CA LEU A 54 -19.78 7.85 -5.95
C LEU A 54 -20.06 9.23 -5.32
N CYS A 55 -21.04 9.35 -4.43
CA CYS A 55 -21.30 10.58 -3.68
C CYS A 55 -20.34 10.82 -2.51
N PHE A 56 -19.33 9.96 -2.32
CA PHE A 56 -18.32 10.05 -1.26
C PHE A 56 -17.78 11.47 -1.03
N TYR A 57 -17.50 12.23 -2.09
CA TYR A 57 -16.91 13.57 -1.99
C TYR A 57 -17.80 14.60 -1.27
N ASN A 58 -19.12 14.38 -1.22
CA ASN A 58 -20.03 15.21 -0.41
C ASN A 58 -19.83 15.00 1.10
N TYR A 59 -19.05 13.99 1.49
CA TYR A 59 -18.76 13.59 2.86
C TYR A 59 -17.26 13.60 3.18
N ALA A 60 -16.41 14.01 2.23
CA ALA A 60 -14.94 13.95 2.33
C ALA A 60 -14.33 14.78 3.48
N ALA A 61 -15.09 15.69 4.09
CA ALA A 61 -14.67 16.47 5.25
C ALA A 61 -15.55 16.22 6.48
N LYS A 62 -16.53 15.30 6.41
CA LYS A 62 -17.55 15.11 7.44
C LYS A 62 -17.16 14.04 8.47
N PHE A 63 -15.94 14.15 9.00
CA PHE A 63 -15.33 13.14 9.88
C PHE A 63 -16.17 12.80 11.13
N TYR A 64 -16.85 13.79 11.74
CA TYR A 64 -17.74 13.55 12.88
C TYR A 64 -18.97 12.72 12.50
N THR A 65 -19.68 13.07 11.42
CA THR A 65 -20.90 12.35 11.02
C THR A 65 -20.58 10.99 10.42
N GLU A 66 -19.45 10.87 9.72
CA GLU A 66 -18.99 9.61 9.13
C GLU A 66 -18.23 8.71 10.13
N LYS A 67 -18.06 9.19 11.37
CA LYS A 67 -17.41 8.50 12.50
C LYS A 67 -15.99 8.03 12.17
N TRP A 68 -15.22 8.87 11.48
CA TRP A 68 -13.85 8.53 11.11
C TRP A 68 -12.93 8.40 12.34
N PRO A 69 -11.90 7.55 12.27
CA PRO A 69 -10.87 7.42 13.30
C PRO A 69 -10.20 8.73 13.69
N TYR A 70 -9.94 9.57 12.69
CA TYR A 70 -9.26 10.85 12.84
C TYR A 70 -10.05 11.98 12.17
N ASN A 71 -9.78 13.20 12.62
CA ASN A 71 -10.53 14.41 12.26
C ASN A 71 -10.05 15.11 10.99
N TRP A 72 -9.06 14.56 10.26
CA TRP A 72 -8.61 15.17 9.02
C TRP A 72 -9.47 14.74 7.82
N PRO A 73 -9.68 15.65 6.85
CA PRO A 73 -10.45 15.38 5.65
C PRO A 73 -9.72 14.39 4.72
N TYR A 74 -10.46 13.83 3.78
CA TYR A 74 -9.92 13.10 2.65
C TYR A 74 -9.32 14.10 1.64
N VAL A 75 -8.00 14.04 1.45
CA VAL A 75 -7.23 14.96 0.58
C VAL A 75 -6.68 14.30 -0.69
N TYR A 76 -6.93 13.00 -0.86
CA TYR A 76 -6.33 12.22 -1.94
C TYR A 76 -7.19 12.26 -3.22
N GLY A 77 -6.63 11.81 -4.34
CA GLY A 77 -7.36 11.69 -5.60
C GLY A 77 -8.44 10.59 -5.58
N PRO A 78 -9.34 10.56 -6.57
CA PRO A 78 -10.46 9.61 -6.63
C PRO A 78 -10.02 8.16 -6.77
N VAL A 79 -8.86 7.91 -7.37
CA VAL A 79 -8.31 6.56 -7.55
C VAL A 79 -8.17 5.85 -6.21
N LEU A 80 -7.60 6.51 -5.19
CA LEU A 80 -7.44 5.89 -3.88
C LEU A 80 -8.80 5.61 -3.23
N ALA A 81 -9.76 6.53 -3.32
CA ALA A 81 -11.11 6.35 -2.78
C ALA A 81 -11.74 5.08 -3.38
N TYR A 82 -11.83 5.00 -4.70
CA TYR A 82 -12.42 3.84 -5.35
C TYR A 82 -11.67 2.54 -5.08
N THR A 83 -10.33 2.61 -4.96
CA THR A 83 -9.52 1.45 -4.58
C THR A 83 -9.86 0.97 -3.16
N LEU A 84 -9.99 1.89 -2.19
CA LEU A 84 -10.41 1.56 -0.83
C LEU A 84 -11.84 1.01 -0.78
N GLY A 85 -12.74 1.57 -1.60
CA GLY A 85 -14.10 1.06 -1.78
C GLY A 85 -14.12 -0.38 -2.27
N LEU A 86 -13.36 -0.69 -3.33
CA LEU A 86 -13.24 -2.06 -3.85
C LEU A 86 -12.59 -3.01 -2.84
N LEU A 87 -11.49 -2.60 -2.21
CA LEU A 87 -10.86 -3.41 -1.16
C LEU A 87 -11.83 -3.76 -0.04
N SER A 88 -12.67 -2.81 0.35
CA SER A 88 -13.61 -3.00 1.45
C SER A 88 -14.71 -4.02 1.15
N GLN A 89 -14.95 -4.36 -0.12
CA GLN A 89 -15.83 -5.45 -0.53
C GLN A 89 -15.17 -6.82 -0.33
N LEU A 90 -13.84 -6.87 -0.33
CA LEU A 90 -13.06 -8.11 -0.17
C LEU A 90 -12.63 -8.32 1.28
N VAL A 91 -12.32 -7.24 2.00
CA VAL A 91 -11.79 -7.26 3.37
C VAL A 91 -12.49 -6.21 4.20
N SER A 92 -13.15 -6.63 5.29
CA SER A 92 -13.90 -5.73 6.17
C SER A 92 -12.98 -4.66 6.79
N PRO A 93 -13.25 -3.36 6.57
CA PRO A 93 -12.46 -2.25 7.10
C PRO A 93 -12.77 -1.97 8.58
N ASN A 94 -12.69 -2.98 9.43
CA ASN A 94 -13.05 -2.87 10.84
C ASN A 94 -11.94 -2.20 11.65
N TYR A 95 -12.31 -1.15 12.38
CA TYR A 95 -11.48 -0.46 13.36
C TYR A 95 -12.27 -0.24 14.65
N THR A 96 -11.55 -0.20 15.75
CA THR A 96 -12.07 0.06 17.10
C THR A 96 -11.35 1.26 17.68
N ILE A 97 -12.12 2.24 18.15
CA ILE A 97 -11.60 3.40 18.86
C ILE A 97 -11.70 3.08 20.36
N TYR A 98 -10.56 3.06 21.05
CA TYR A 98 -10.52 2.89 22.50
C TYR A 98 -10.51 4.26 23.17
N PRO A 99 -11.60 4.64 23.87
CA PRO A 99 -11.64 5.89 24.60
C PRO A 99 -10.71 5.80 25.82
N ALA A 100 -9.55 6.44 25.73
CA ALA A 100 -8.60 6.62 26.83
C ALA A 100 -8.06 8.06 26.81
N ARG A 101 -7.24 8.43 27.81
CA ARG A 101 -6.56 9.74 27.87
C ARG A 101 -5.75 10.03 26.59
N TYR A 102 -5.33 8.98 25.90
CA TYR A 102 -4.84 8.99 24.52
C TYR A 102 -5.67 7.99 23.72
N PRO A 103 -6.54 8.41 22.78
CA PRO A 103 -7.35 7.49 22.02
C PRO A 103 -6.44 6.60 21.16
N HIS A 104 -6.42 5.30 21.46
CA HIS A 104 -5.77 4.31 20.63
C HIS A 104 -6.80 3.79 19.63
N VAL A 105 -6.44 3.78 18.34
CA VAL A 105 -7.31 3.21 17.32
C VAL A 105 -6.63 1.98 16.74
N CYS A 106 -7.32 0.85 16.81
CA CYS A 106 -6.84 -0.41 16.27
C CYS A 106 -7.62 -0.77 15.01
N VAL A 107 -6.97 -1.43 14.06
CA VAL A 107 -7.57 -1.90 12.82
C VAL A 107 -7.15 -3.36 12.59
N SER A 108 -8.01 -4.14 11.93
CA SER A 108 -7.70 -5.57 11.70
C SER A 108 -6.44 -5.77 10.86
N THR A 109 -5.64 -6.78 11.19
CA THR A 109 -4.42 -7.14 10.44
C THR A 109 -4.73 -7.44 8.98
N ASN A 110 -5.89 -8.04 8.68
CA ASN A 110 -6.33 -8.30 7.30
C ASN A 110 -6.48 -7.00 6.51
N TRP A 111 -7.05 -5.95 7.13
CA TRP A 111 -7.17 -4.65 6.49
C TRP A 111 -5.81 -3.98 6.29
N VAL A 112 -4.93 -4.04 7.30
CA VAL A 112 -3.54 -3.54 7.17
C VAL A 112 -2.86 -4.18 5.98
N PHE A 113 -2.90 -5.50 5.89
CA PHE A 113 -2.29 -6.26 4.81
C PHE A 113 -2.89 -5.92 3.46
N ALA A 114 -4.23 -5.86 3.34
CA ALA A 114 -4.92 -5.55 2.10
C ALA A 114 -4.55 -4.16 1.55
N VAL A 115 -4.55 -3.14 2.42
CA VAL A 115 -4.13 -1.79 2.04
C VAL A 115 -2.67 -1.78 1.60
N LYS A 116 -1.78 -2.45 2.35
CA LYS A 116 -0.35 -2.51 2.02
C LYS A 116 -0.06 -3.25 0.74
N LEU A 117 -0.83 -4.28 0.43
CA LEU A 117 -0.67 -5.05 -0.80
C LEU A 117 -0.80 -4.15 -2.03
N ILE A 118 -1.67 -3.13 -2.00
CA ILE A 118 -1.76 -2.14 -3.09
C ILE A 118 -0.41 -1.45 -3.30
N TYR A 119 0.16 -0.88 -2.24
CA TYR A 119 1.44 -0.17 -2.31
C TYR A 119 2.57 -1.09 -2.75
N ILE A 120 2.60 -2.33 -2.25
CA ILE A 120 3.58 -3.34 -2.66
C ILE A 120 3.46 -3.63 -4.16
N VAL A 121 2.24 -3.79 -4.69
CA VAL A 121 2.01 -3.99 -6.12
C VAL A 121 2.52 -2.78 -6.93
N PHE A 122 2.17 -1.56 -6.53
CA PHE A 122 2.63 -0.36 -7.24
C PHE A 122 4.15 -0.18 -7.19
N ASP A 123 4.78 -0.43 -6.03
CA ASP A 123 6.25 -0.41 -5.91
C ASP A 123 6.90 -1.48 -6.79
N THR A 124 6.29 -2.67 -6.88
CA THR A 124 6.80 -3.75 -7.73
C THR A 124 6.70 -3.38 -9.20
N VAL A 125 5.58 -2.78 -9.62
CA VAL A 125 5.41 -2.25 -10.98
C VAL A 125 6.44 -1.16 -11.25
N ALA A 126 6.65 -0.23 -10.32
CA ALA A 126 7.67 0.82 -10.46
C ALA A 126 9.07 0.24 -10.60
N ALA A 127 9.43 -0.78 -9.82
CA ALA A 127 10.70 -1.49 -9.93
C ALA A 127 10.90 -2.13 -11.31
N VAL A 128 9.87 -2.77 -11.85
CA VAL A 128 9.88 -3.35 -13.21
C VAL A 128 10.00 -2.25 -14.28
N LEU A 129 9.34 -1.11 -14.12
CA LEU A 129 9.45 0.02 -15.04
C LEU A 129 10.85 0.64 -15.01
N ILE A 130 11.44 0.83 -13.83
CA ILE A 130 12.83 1.28 -13.67
C ILE A 130 13.77 0.35 -14.43
N TYR A 131 13.61 -0.96 -14.28
CA TYR A 131 14.41 -1.92 -15.06
C TYR A 131 14.17 -1.77 -16.56
N THR A 132 12.92 -1.68 -17.00
CA THR A 132 12.56 -1.64 -18.42
C THR A 132 13.15 -0.42 -19.12
N ILE A 133 13.16 0.74 -18.44
CA ILE A 133 13.69 2.01 -18.94
C ILE A 133 15.22 2.03 -18.89
N THR A 134 15.80 1.66 -17.74
CA THR A 134 17.24 1.87 -17.50
C THR A 134 18.10 0.67 -17.90
N ARG A 135 17.50 -0.52 -17.95
CA ARG A 135 18.16 -1.83 -18.09
C ARG A 135 19.24 -2.08 -17.03
N LYS A 136 19.18 -1.38 -15.89
CA LYS A 136 20.17 -1.44 -14.80
C LYS A 136 19.58 -2.08 -13.54
N PRO A 137 19.89 -3.36 -13.24
CA PRO A 137 19.37 -4.02 -12.04
C PRO A 137 19.84 -3.37 -10.74
N LEU A 138 21.02 -2.72 -10.74
CA LEU A 138 21.50 -1.97 -9.58
C LEU A 138 20.55 -0.83 -9.17
N LEU A 139 19.95 -0.12 -10.13
CA LEU A 139 18.98 0.94 -9.82
C LEU A 139 17.68 0.37 -9.25
N VAL A 140 17.28 -0.81 -9.71
CA VAL A 140 16.14 -1.54 -9.16
C VAL A 140 16.44 -1.95 -7.72
N ALA A 141 17.63 -2.48 -7.44
CA ALA A 141 18.04 -2.87 -6.10
C ALA A 141 18.05 -1.68 -5.14
N LEU A 142 18.60 -0.53 -5.54
CA LEU A 142 18.64 0.69 -4.71
C LEU A 142 17.25 1.25 -4.38
N TYR A 143 16.26 1.01 -5.25
CA TYR A 143 14.88 1.44 -5.03
C TYR A 143 14.04 0.40 -4.27
N TYR A 144 14.21 -0.88 -4.61
CA TYR A 144 13.28 -1.95 -4.26
C TYR A 144 13.79 -2.89 -3.16
N LEU A 145 15.04 -2.81 -2.72
CA LEU A 145 15.52 -3.49 -1.52
C LEU A 145 15.65 -2.49 -0.38
#